data_AF-A0A4D4LG40-F1
#
_entry.id   AF-A0A4D4LG40-F1
#
_cell.length_a   1.000
_cell.length_b   1.000
_cell.length_c   1.000
_cell.angle_alpha   90.00
_cell.angle_beta   90.00
_cell.angle_gamma   90.00
#
_symmetry.space_group_name_H-M   'P 1'
#
loop_
_entity.id
_entity.type
_entity.pdbx_description
1 polymer ?
#
loop_
_entity_poly.entity_id
_entity_poly.type
_entity_poly.pdbx_seq_one_letter_code
_entity_poly.pdbx_strand_id
1 'polypeptide(L)'
;MISGEDWAEIRRLHRAEQMPIRAIARKLGISRTTVRRAVVSNRPPKYERAPKGSVVDGVEPKIRELLEVWPGMPATVVAERIGWQRGMTVLRDRLRELRLDYLPADPASRTVYAPGELVQCDLWLPPAEIPLGFGQTGSTRKWLKHWSAPASTT
;
A
#
# COMPACT_ATOMS: atom_id res chain seq x y z
N MET A 1 -8.61 29.35 -2.27
CA MET A 1 -8.09 28.62 -3.44
C MET A 1 -9.26 28.48 -4.39
N ILE A 2 -9.12 28.80 -5.69
CA ILE A 2 -10.24 28.69 -6.64
C ILE A 2 -10.39 27.25 -7.09
N SER A 3 -11.61 26.78 -7.34
CA SER A 3 -11.83 25.46 -7.91
C SER A 3 -11.34 25.40 -9.37
N GLY A 4 -11.25 24.19 -9.93
CA GLY A 4 -10.96 24.03 -11.36
C GLY A 4 -12.06 24.63 -12.25
N GLU A 5 -13.31 24.61 -11.79
CA GLU A 5 -14.47 25.18 -12.48
C GLU A 5 -14.41 26.71 -12.48
N ASP A 6 -14.11 27.33 -11.33
CA ASP A 6 -13.92 28.78 -11.22
C ASP A 6 -12.80 29.27 -12.15
N TRP A 7 -11.71 28.50 -12.25
CA TRP A 7 -10.61 28.81 -13.16
C TRP A 7 -11.05 28.77 -14.63
N ALA A 8 -11.83 27.76 -15.02
CA ALA A 8 -12.34 27.62 -16.37
C ALA A 8 -13.32 28.76 -16.71
N GLU A 9 -14.22 29.09 -15.79
CA GLU A 9 -15.22 30.15 -15.97
C GLU A 9 -14.56 31.53 -16.08
N ILE A 10 -13.56 31.83 -15.23
CA ILE A 10 -12.76 33.07 -15.36
C ILE A 10 -12.16 33.18 -16.77
N ARG A 11 -11.61 32.09 -17.30
CA ARG A 11 -10.98 32.09 -18.63
C ARG A 11 -12.00 32.23 -19.75
N ARG A 12 -13.17 31.61 -19.63
CA ARG A 12 -14.28 31.75 -20.59
C ARG A 12 -14.75 33.21 -20.64
N LEU A 13 -15.06 33.82 -19.49
CA LEU A 13 -15.52 35.21 -19.40
C LEU A 13 -14.48 36.21 -19.94
N HIS A 14 -13.19 35.94 -19.73
CA HIS A 14 -12.14 36.82 -20.23
C HIS A 14 -11.86 36.65 -21.73
N ARG A 15 -11.86 35.41 -22.26
CA ARG A 15 -11.45 35.14 -23.65
C ARG A 15 -12.61 35.18 -24.64
N ALA A 16 -13.77 34.64 -24.28
CA ALA A 16 -14.94 34.59 -25.16
C ALA A 16 -15.77 35.88 -25.06
N GLU A 17 -16.03 36.35 -23.84
CA GLU A 17 -16.91 37.51 -23.59
C GLU A 17 -16.12 38.84 -23.45
N GLN A 18 -14.79 38.81 -23.57
CA GLN A 18 -13.87 39.96 -23.42
C GLN A 18 -14.14 40.83 -22.17
N MET A 19 -14.66 40.22 -21.10
CA MET A 19 -14.98 40.96 -19.89
C MET A 19 -13.70 41.46 -19.19
N PRO A 20 -13.67 42.71 -18.70
CA PRO A 20 -12.51 43.21 -17.98
C PRO A 20 -12.35 42.48 -16.64
N ILE A 21 -11.10 42.26 -16.21
CA ILE A 21 -10.74 41.54 -14.96
C ILE A 21 -11.52 42.05 -13.74
N ARG A 22 -11.76 43.36 -13.64
CA ARG A 22 -12.52 43.97 -12.53
C ARG A 22 -14.01 43.56 -12.53
N ALA A 23 -14.61 43.41 -13.71
CA ALA A 23 -15.99 42.95 -13.83
C ALA A 23 -16.11 41.47 -13.47
N ILE A 24 -15.17 40.64 -13.94
CA ILE A 24 -15.11 39.21 -13.60
C ILE A 24 -14.95 39.02 -12.08
N ALA A 25 -14.06 39.79 -11.44
CA ALA A 25 -13.86 39.75 -10.00
C ALA A 25 -15.15 40.08 -9.20
N ARG A 26 -15.92 41.07 -9.65
CA ARG A 26 -17.21 41.44 -9.03
C ARG A 26 -18.28 40.38 -9.28
N LYS A 27 -18.36 39.84 -10.50
CA LYS A 27 -19.36 38.83 -10.91
C LYS A 27 -19.19 37.51 -10.15
N LEU A 28 -17.95 37.06 -9.96
CA LEU A 28 -17.64 35.78 -9.31
C LEU A 28 -17.33 35.91 -7.81
N GLY A 29 -17.23 37.12 -7.27
CA GLY A 29 -16.82 37.35 -5.87
C GLY A 29 -15.35 36.95 -5.58
N ILE A 30 -14.52 36.82 -6.61
CA ILE A 30 -13.12 36.37 -6.50
C ILE A 30 -12.18 37.58 -6.49
N SER A 31 -11.10 37.52 -5.70
CA SER A 31 -10.12 38.62 -5.65
C SER A 31 -9.54 38.93 -7.04
N ARG A 32 -9.37 40.23 -7.34
CA ARG A 32 -8.77 40.70 -8.60
C ARG A 32 -7.42 40.06 -8.90
N THR A 33 -6.60 39.85 -7.87
CA THR A 33 -5.28 39.21 -7.98
C THR A 33 -5.40 37.75 -8.38
N THR A 34 -6.40 37.04 -7.87
CA THR A 34 -6.68 35.65 -8.24
C THR A 34 -7.21 35.53 -9.67
N VAL A 35 -8.14 36.40 -10.08
CA VAL A 35 -8.63 36.45 -11.48
C VAL A 35 -7.48 36.72 -12.44
N ARG A 36 -6.61 37.69 -12.13
CA ARG A 36 -5.42 37.98 -12.94
C ARG A 36 -4.50 36.76 -13.06
N ARG A 37 -4.23 36.05 -11.98
CA ARG A 37 -3.42 34.80 -11.99
C ARG A 37 -4.09 33.70 -12.82
N ALA A 38 -5.41 33.54 -12.70
CA ALA A 38 -6.17 32.53 -13.43
C ALA A 38 -6.18 32.77 -14.95
N VAL A 39 -6.29 34.03 -15.39
CA VAL A 39 -6.23 34.40 -16.82
C VAL A 39 -4.86 34.09 -17.43
N VAL A 40 -3.77 34.37 -16.70
CA VAL A 40 -2.40 34.12 -17.14
C VAL A 40 -2.05 32.63 -17.14
N SER A 41 -2.54 31.87 -16.15
CA SER A 41 -2.27 30.44 -16.07
C SER A 41 -2.96 29.67 -17.20
N ASN A 42 -2.19 28.83 -17.90
CA ASN A 42 -2.71 27.92 -18.93
C ASN A 42 -3.20 26.58 -18.38
N ARG A 43 -2.92 26.28 -17.11
CA ARG A 43 -3.35 25.05 -16.44
C ARG A 43 -4.22 25.40 -15.23
N PRO A 44 -5.20 24.55 -14.87
CA PRO A 44 -5.93 24.71 -13.62
C PRO A 44 -4.96 24.69 -12.44
N PRO A 45 -5.26 25.45 -11.37
CA PRO A 45 -4.43 25.43 -10.17
C PRO A 45 -4.44 24.02 -9.58
N LYS A 46 -3.30 23.33 -9.67
CA LYS A 46 -3.09 22.05 -9.00
C LYS A 46 -2.55 22.32 -7.62
N TYR A 47 -3.22 21.81 -6.60
CA TYR A 47 -2.71 21.88 -5.26
C TYR A 47 -1.57 20.87 -5.10
N GLU A 48 -0.35 21.37 -5.07
CA GLU A 48 0.84 20.58 -4.74
C GLU A 48 1.40 21.14 -3.44
N ARG A 49 1.20 20.39 -2.34
CA ARG A 49 2.08 20.57 -1.17
C ARG A 49 3.27 19.68 -1.37
N ALA A 50 4.46 20.25 -1.26
CA ALA A 50 5.63 19.45 -0.94
C ALA A 50 5.29 18.65 0.33
N PRO A 51 5.51 17.32 0.35
CA PRO A 51 5.33 16.56 1.57
C PRO A 51 6.15 17.22 2.68
N LYS A 52 5.55 17.42 3.85
CA LYS A 52 6.33 17.83 5.02
C LYS A 52 7.38 16.73 5.23
N GLY A 53 8.65 17.11 5.31
CA GLY A 53 9.73 16.18 5.62
C GLY A 53 9.39 15.37 6.87
N SER A 54 9.76 14.09 6.87
CA SER A 54 9.61 13.23 8.03
C SER A 54 10.69 13.56 9.05
N VAL A 55 10.37 13.40 10.33
CA VAL A 55 11.39 13.45 11.39
C VAL A 55 12.49 12.42 11.15
N VAL A 56 12.15 11.32 10.48
CA VAL A 56 13.08 10.22 10.20
C VAL A 56 14.13 10.61 9.16
N ASP A 57 13.86 11.60 8.30
CA ASP A 57 14.77 12.01 7.21
C ASP A 57 16.16 12.42 7.75
N GLY A 58 16.20 13.05 8.93
CA GLY A 58 17.46 13.47 9.55
C GLY A 58 18.29 12.32 10.15
N VAL A 59 17.69 11.17 10.43
CA VAL A 59 18.36 9.99 11.02
C VAL A 59 18.46 8.83 10.04
N GLU A 60 17.87 8.95 8.86
CA GLU A 60 17.85 7.90 7.83
C GLU A 60 19.24 7.39 7.44
N PRO A 61 20.29 8.22 7.26
CA PRO A 61 21.61 7.72 6.93
C PRO A 61 22.15 6.71 7.95
N LYS A 62 21.98 6.99 9.26
CA LYS A 62 22.38 6.08 10.34
C LYS A 62 21.57 4.80 10.35
N ILE A 63 20.28 4.87 9.98
CA ILE A 63 19.44 3.68 9.85
C ILE A 63 19.95 2.80 8.72
N ARG A 64 20.32 3.39 7.58
CA ARG A 64 20.86 2.66 6.43
C ARG A 64 22.16 1.95 6.77
N GLU A 65 23.10 2.62 7.44
CA GLU A 65 24.34 2.00 7.95
C GLU A 65 24.07 0.76 8.82
N LEU A 66 23.06 0.83 9.71
CA LEU A 66 22.68 -0.31 10.55
C LEU A 66 22.05 -1.46 9.76
N LEU A 67 21.23 -1.15 8.75
CA LEU A 67 20.57 -2.15 7.91
C LEU A 67 21.52 -2.79 6.89
N GLU A 68 22.56 -2.10 6.44
CA GLU A 68 23.63 -2.68 5.61
C GLU A 68 24.35 -3.81 6.34
N VAL A 69 24.63 -3.62 7.63
CA VAL A 69 25.29 -4.66 8.46
C VAL A 69 24.31 -5.75 8.88
N TRP A 70 23.09 -5.38 9.26
CA TRP A 70 22.08 -6.33 9.69
C TRP A 70 20.65 -5.91 9.25
N PRO A 71 20.17 -6.40 8.09
CA PRO A 71 18.85 -6.03 7.55
C PRO A 71 17.67 -6.39 8.47
N GLY A 72 17.81 -7.44 9.26
CA GLY A 72 16.79 -7.96 10.18
C GLY A 72 16.75 -7.28 11.55
N MET A 73 17.60 -6.28 11.81
CA MET A 73 17.74 -5.66 13.14
C MET A 73 16.38 -5.14 13.66
N PRO A 74 15.90 -5.55 14.87
CA PRO A 74 14.61 -5.11 15.40
C PRO A 74 14.48 -3.59 15.53
N ALA A 75 13.27 -3.06 15.29
CA ALA A 75 13.03 -1.62 15.29
C ALA A 75 13.38 -0.95 16.64
N THR A 76 13.20 -1.67 17.75
CA THR A 76 13.57 -1.20 19.09
C THR A 76 15.07 -0.98 19.23
N VAL A 77 15.88 -1.94 18.74
CA VAL A 77 17.36 -1.85 18.76
C VAL A 77 17.84 -0.71 17.86
N VAL A 78 17.24 -0.55 16.68
CA VAL A 78 17.54 0.60 15.81
C VAL A 78 17.24 1.91 16.53
N ALA A 79 16.09 1.99 17.21
CA ALA A 79 15.68 3.19 17.95
C ALA A 79 16.70 3.56 19.05
N GLU A 80 17.17 2.58 19.82
CA GLU A 80 18.19 2.78 20.86
C GLU A 80 19.50 3.29 20.25
N ARG A 81 19.98 2.65 19.17
CA ARG A 81 21.26 2.98 18.52
C ARG A 81 21.27 4.37 17.88
N ILE A 82 20.14 4.82 17.34
CA ILE A 82 20.03 6.17 16.76
C ILE A 82 19.62 7.23 17.80
N GLY A 83 19.42 6.85 19.06
CA GLY A 83 18.95 7.76 20.11
C GLY A 83 17.54 8.30 19.88
N TRP A 84 16.64 7.49 19.33
CA TRP A 84 15.29 7.90 18.95
C TRP A 84 14.41 8.21 20.17
N GLN A 85 13.93 9.45 20.26
CA GLN A 85 13.11 9.95 21.38
C GLN A 85 11.64 10.18 21.01
N ARG A 86 11.22 9.83 19.79
CA ARG A 86 9.86 10.12 19.31
C ARG A 86 9.00 8.86 19.19
N GLY A 87 7.76 9.03 18.75
CA GLY A 87 6.83 7.92 18.57
C GLY A 87 7.41 6.81 17.68
N MET A 88 7.27 5.57 18.15
CA MET A 88 7.86 4.39 17.50
C MET A 88 7.16 4.02 16.18
N THR A 89 5.89 4.40 16.00
CA THR A 89 5.11 4.10 14.79
C THR A 89 5.78 4.64 13.53
N VAL A 90 6.18 5.91 13.54
CA VAL A 90 6.83 6.56 12.39
C VAL A 90 8.16 5.87 12.04
N LEU A 91 8.94 5.48 13.05
CA LEU A 91 10.19 4.75 12.85
C LEU A 91 9.93 3.36 12.26
N ARG A 92 8.93 2.63 12.74
CA ARG A 92 8.57 1.30 12.22
C ARG A 92 8.09 1.36 10.77
N ASP A 93 7.28 2.35 10.43
CA ASP A 93 6.78 2.52 9.07
C ASP A 93 7.94 2.82 8.12
N ARG A 94 8.84 3.75 8.48
CA ARG A 94 10.02 4.03 7.66
C ARG A 94 10.98 2.85 7.57
N LEU A 95 11.18 2.11 8.66
CA LEU A 95 12.00 0.89 8.63
C LEU A 95 11.42 -0.19 7.72
N ARG A 96 10.10 -0.32 7.63
CA ARG A 96 9.45 -1.26 6.73
C ARG A 96 9.78 -0.95 5.28
N GLU A 97 9.73 0.33 4.91
CA GLU A 97 10.10 0.79 3.57
C GLU A 97 11.58 0.54 3.29
N LEU A 98 12.46 0.97 4.21
CA LEU A 98 13.91 0.86 4.02
C LEU A 98 14.40 -0.59 3.93
N ARG A 99 13.82 -1.51 4.71
CA ARG A 99 14.25 -2.92 4.71
C ARG A 99 14.05 -3.62 3.37
N LEU A 100 13.12 -3.17 2.54
CA LEU A 100 12.93 -3.74 1.20
C LEU A 100 14.20 -3.60 0.33
N ASP A 101 15.00 -2.56 0.57
CA ASP A 101 16.26 -2.34 -0.16
C ASP A 101 17.37 -3.33 0.26
N TYR A 102 17.27 -3.92 1.47
CA TYR A 102 18.36 -4.72 2.08
C TYR A 102 18.00 -6.19 2.29
N LEU A 103 16.72 -6.54 2.26
CA LEU A 103 16.30 -7.94 2.38
C LEU A 103 16.64 -8.70 1.10
N PRO A 104 17.16 -9.93 1.20
CA PRO A 104 17.31 -10.77 0.03
C PRO A 104 15.95 -10.98 -0.63
N ALA A 105 15.93 -11.06 -1.96
CA ALA A 105 14.72 -11.42 -2.70
C ALA A 105 14.14 -12.71 -2.11
N ASP A 106 12.82 -12.72 -1.87
CA ASP A 106 12.13 -13.86 -1.31
C ASP A 106 12.46 -15.12 -2.14
N PRO A 107 13.02 -16.19 -1.54
CA PRO A 107 13.34 -17.42 -2.26
C PRO A 107 12.07 -18.16 -2.74
N ALA A 108 10.87 -17.67 -2.43
CA ALA A 108 9.63 -18.13 -3.02
C ALA A 108 9.67 -18.02 -4.54
N SER A 109 10.17 -19.08 -5.17
CA SER A 109 10.02 -19.32 -6.60
C SER A 109 8.53 -19.43 -6.90
N ARG A 110 8.02 -18.56 -7.77
CA ARG A 110 6.68 -18.73 -8.33
C ARG A 110 6.76 -19.87 -9.34
N THR A 111 6.44 -21.09 -8.92
CA THR A 111 6.31 -22.21 -9.85
C THR A 111 5.11 -21.95 -10.76
N VAL A 112 5.37 -21.80 -12.05
CA VAL A 112 4.33 -21.67 -13.08
C VAL A 112 4.18 -23.02 -13.75
N TYR A 113 2.94 -23.47 -13.89
CA TYR A 113 2.59 -24.70 -14.60
C TYR A 113 1.74 -24.34 -15.80
N ALA A 114 2.08 -24.88 -16.98
CA ALA A 114 1.22 -24.84 -18.14
C ALA A 114 -0.05 -25.69 -17.89
N PRO A 115 -1.15 -25.42 -18.62
CA PRO A 115 -2.35 -26.25 -18.53
C PRO A 115 -2.01 -27.73 -18.76
N GLY A 116 -2.27 -28.58 -17.76
CA GLY A 116 -1.99 -30.02 -17.79
C GLY A 116 -0.65 -30.47 -17.19
N GLU A 117 0.25 -29.56 -16.79
CA GLU A 117 1.53 -29.91 -16.14
C GLU A 117 1.38 -30.32 -14.67
N LEU A 118 0.29 -29.91 -14.03
CA LEU A 118 -0.12 -30.44 -12.73
C LEU A 118 -1.50 -31.08 -12.81
N VAL A 119 -1.59 -32.23 -12.16
CA VAL A 119 -2.86 -32.83 -11.79
C VAL A 119 -2.89 -32.96 -10.27
N GLN A 120 -3.94 -32.44 -9.65
CA GLN A 120 -4.23 -32.72 -8.25
C GLN A 120 -5.01 -34.02 -8.21
N CYS A 121 -4.36 -35.09 -7.74
CA CYS A 121 -5.01 -36.35 -7.45
C CYS A 121 -5.42 -36.33 -5.98
N ASP A 122 -6.67 -35.95 -5.71
CA ASP A 122 -7.21 -36.04 -4.35
C ASP A 122 -7.32 -37.50 -3.92
N LEU A 123 -6.97 -37.79 -2.66
CA LEU A 123 -7.23 -39.09 -2.07
C LEU A 123 -8.74 -39.19 -1.83
N TRP A 124 -9.45 -39.93 -2.68
CA TRP A 124 -10.84 -40.25 -2.41
C TRP A 124 -10.91 -41.32 -1.31
N LEU A 125 -11.59 -41.01 -0.22
CA LEU A 125 -11.77 -41.91 0.92
C LEU A 125 -13.20 -42.49 0.90
N PRO A 126 -13.42 -43.66 0.26
CA PRO A 126 -14.76 -44.19 0.10
C PRO A 126 -15.38 -44.59 1.45
N PRO A 127 -16.72 -44.43 1.61
CA PRO A 127 -17.48 -44.89 2.78
C PRO A 127 -17.49 -46.40 3.06
N ALA A 128 -16.58 -47.18 2.48
CA ALA A 128 -16.64 -48.62 2.47
C ALA A 128 -15.62 -49.25 3.41
N GLU A 129 -15.96 -50.41 3.93
CA GLU A 129 -15.01 -51.33 4.56
C GLU A 129 -14.31 -52.10 3.45
N ILE A 130 -12.99 -51.93 3.34
CA ILE A 130 -12.16 -52.59 2.34
C ILE A 130 -11.56 -53.84 2.98
N PRO A 131 -11.76 -55.05 2.41
CA PRO A 131 -11.17 -56.27 2.94
C PRO A 131 -9.65 -56.23 2.79
N LEU A 132 -8.94 -56.45 3.90
CA LEU A 132 -7.47 -56.42 3.98
C LEU A 132 -6.85 -57.82 4.01
N GLY A 133 -7.68 -58.88 3.98
CA GLY A 133 -7.25 -60.28 4.11
C GLY A 133 -7.36 -60.79 5.56
N PHE A 134 -7.21 -62.11 5.74
CA PHE A 134 -7.27 -62.79 7.07
C PHE A 134 -8.51 -62.44 7.92
N GLY A 135 -9.66 -62.24 7.28
CA GLY A 135 -10.90 -61.85 7.96
C GLY A 135 -10.93 -60.41 8.47
N GLN A 136 -9.96 -59.58 8.10
CA GLN A 136 -9.86 -58.18 8.51
C GLN A 136 -10.46 -57.25 7.45
N THR A 137 -11.13 -56.20 7.91
CA THR A 137 -11.57 -55.07 7.09
C THR A 137 -11.06 -53.76 7.67
N GLY A 138 -10.84 -52.77 6.82
CA GLY A 138 -10.45 -51.43 7.23
C GLY A 138 -11.15 -50.33 6.42
N SER A 139 -11.40 -49.20 7.07
CA SER A 139 -11.90 -47.98 6.43
C SER A 139 -10.99 -46.79 6.75
N THR A 140 -10.76 -45.95 5.74
CA THR A 140 -9.93 -44.74 5.84
C THR A 140 -10.53 -43.65 6.72
N ARG A 141 -11.82 -43.76 7.07
CA ARG A 141 -12.53 -42.85 8.01
C ARG A 141 -11.98 -42.84 9.43
N LYS A 142 -11.30 -43.91 9.87
CA LYS A 142 -10.78 -44.00 11.24
C LYS A 142 -9.69 -42.95 11.53
N TRP A 143 -8.98 -42.48 10.50
CA TRP A 143 -7.90 -41.50 10.63
C TRP A 143 -8.37 -40.04 10.79
N LEU A 144 -9.64 -39.73 10.47
CA LEU A 144 -10.19 -38.36 10.49
C LEU A 144 -10.69 -37.89 11.87
N LYS A 145 -10.78 -38.77 12.89
CA LYS A 145 -11.21 -38.36 14.24
C LYS A 145 -10.19 -37.47 14.99
N HIS A 146 -9.00 -37.24 14.44
CA HIS A 146 -7.98 -36.39 15.06
C HIS A 146 -7.73 -35.06 14.34
N TRP A 147 -8.39 -34.79 13.21
CA TRP A 147 -8.15 -33.57 12.41
C TRP A 147 -9.40 -32.71 12.15
N SER A 148 -10.48 -32.90 12.91
CA SER A 148 -11.56 -31.90 12.93
C SER A 148 -11.22 -30.82 13.96
N ALA A 149 -10.57 -29.74 13.51
CA ALA A 149 -10.64 -28.47 14.23
C ALA A 149 -12.10 -27.98 14.21
N PRO A 150 -12.65 -27.47 15.33
CA PRO A 150 -13.99 -26.91 15.31
C PRO A 150 -14.00 -25.62 14.48
N ALA A 151 -14.74 -25.62 13.38
CA ALA A 151 -15.15 -24.40 12.71
C ALA A 151 -16.06 -23.62 13.68
N SER A 152 -15.52 -22.57 14.27
CA SER A 152 -16.25 -21.58 15.04
C SER A 152 -17.26 -20.87 14.13
N THR A 153 -18.55 -21.04 14.44
CA THR A 153 -19.62 -20.23 13.88
C THR A 153 -20.48 -19.70 15.03
N THR A 154 -20.51 -18.35 15.12
CA THR A 154 -21.31 -17.45 15.99
C THR A 154 -20.78 -17.21 17.39
#